data_AF-A0A354B209-F1
#
_entry.id   AF-A0A354B209-F1
#
_cell.length_a   1.000
_cell.length_b   1.000
_cell.length_c   1.000
_cell.angle_alpha   90.00
_cell.angle_beta   90.00
_cell.angle_gamma   90.00
#
_symmetry.space_group_name_H-M   'P 1'
#
loop_
_entity.id
_entity.type
_entity.pdbx_description
1 polymer ?
#
loop_
_entity_poly.entity_id
_entity_poly.type
_entity_poly.pdbx_seq_one_letter_code
_entity_poly.pdbx_strand_id
1 'polypeptide(L)'
;MSLSSAAVAQAAALPFLGLLPPLALAHRSVVIVAAGGRDLVWPQARIASALLQRSGGRPVHLLLHGGARGADRAIGRAAQQLGWRVKALAVDWRRHGRAAGPIRNRLLLEQALVEAQAHTSPAFSASV
;
A
#
# COMPACT_ATOMS: atom_id res chain seq x y z
N MET A 1 -7.71 74.52 13.68
CA MET A 1 -7.02 73.67 12.70
C MET A 1 -6.16 72.69 13.45
N SER A 2 -6.60 71.44 13.57
CA SER A 2 -5.78 70.23 13.34
C SER A 2 -6.70 69.03 13.57
N LEU A 3 -6.67 68.11 12.62
CA LEU A 3 -7.56 66.97 12.44
C LEU A 3 -6.99 65.71 13.12
N SER A 4 -7.85 64.70 13.23
CA SER A 4 -7.50 63.26 13.19
C SER A 4 -6.90 62.65 14.45
N SER A 5 -7.14 61.38 14.81
CA SER A 5 -7.99 60.33 14.25
C SER A 5 -7.94 59.13 15.20
N ALA A 6 -9.04 58.38 15.20
CA ALA A 6 -9.15 56.93 15.40
C ALA A 6 -8.67 56.29 16.71
N ALA A 7 -9.67 55.75 17.40
CA ALA A 7 -9.61 54.61 18.30
C ALA A 7 -8.68 53.49 17.79
N VAL A 8 -7.78 53.03 18.66
CA VAL A 8 -7.15 51.72 18.54
C VAL A 8 -7.68 50.89 19.71
N ALA A 9 -8.73 50.11 19.42
CA ALA A 9 -9.16 49.04 20.29
C ALA A 9 -8.02 48.01 20.39
N GLN A 10 -7.65 47.71 21.63
CA GLN A 10 -6.64 46.72 21.96
C GLN A 10 -7.18 45.34 21.54
N ALA A 11 -6.67 44.81 20.43
CA ALA A 11 -6.96 43.46 20.00
C ALA A 11 -6.33 42.50 21.01
N ALA A 12 -7.15 41.96 21.90
CA ALA A 12 -6.78 40.86 22.77
C ALA A 12 -6.26 39.70 21.91
N ALA A 13 -5.03 39.28 22.17
CA ALA A 13 -4.43 38.12 21.56
C ALA A 13 -5.28 36.89 21.88
N LEU A 14 -6.04 36.42 20.90
CA LEU A 14 -6.57 35.06 20.93
C LEU A 14 -5.35 34.13 20.84
N PRO A 15 -5.19 33.14 21.74
CA PRO A 15 -4.20 32.11 21.51
C PRO A 15 -4.58 31.44 20.20
N PHE A 16 -3.63 31.41 19.26
CA PHE A 16 -3.73 30.63 18.05
C PHE A 16 -3.95 29.18 18.50
N LEU A 17 -5.21 28.78 18.62
CA LEU A 17 -5.63 27.39 18.75
C LEU A 17 -5.07 26.73 17.52
N GLY A 18 -3.89 26.11 17.70
CA GLY A 18 -3.13 25.49 16.64
C GLY A 18 -4.10 24.66 15.83
N LEU A 19 -4.18 24.97 14.54
CA LEU A 19 -4.74 24.06 13.55
C LEU A 19 -4.05 22.73 13.81
N LEU A 20 -4.75 21.83 14.51
CA LEU A 20 -4.44 20.41 14.46
C LEU A 20 -4.30 20.13 12.95
N PRO A 21 -3.17 19.58 12.48
CA PRO A 21 -3.11 19.16 11.09
C PRO A 21 -4.35 18.29 10.87
N PRO A 22 -5.08 18.47 9.75
CA PRO A 22 -6.29 17.68 9.50
C PRO A 22 -5.88 16.26 9.78
N LEU A 23 -6.51 15.62 10.80
CA LEU A 23 -6.21 14.27 11.28
C LEU A 23 -5.85 13.49 10.04
N ALA A 24 -4.55 13.33 9.80
CA ALA A 24 -4.12 12.74 8.56
C ALA A 24 -4.79 11.39 8.67
N LEU A 25 -5.75 11.10 7.80
CA LEU A 25 -6.17 9.74 7.56
C LEU A 25 -4.86 9.13 7.11
N ALA A 26 -4.05 8.64 8.06
CA ALA A 26 -2.74 8.10 7.82
C ALA A 26 -3.07 7.00 6.84
N HIS A 27 -2.79 7.26 5.56
CA HIS A 27 -3.38 6.47 4.50
C HIS A 27 -2.80 5.09 4.68
N ARG A 28 -3.58 4.20 5.32
CA ARG A 28 -3.11 2.88 5.72
C ARG A 28 -2.65 2.20 4.45
N SER A 29 -1.35 1.91 4.39
CA SER A 29 -0.77 1.28 3.23
C SER A 29 -1.36 -0.12 3.06
N VAL A 30 -1.60 -0.53 1.83
CA VAL A 30 -2.20 -1.84 1.55
C VAL A 30 -1.15 -2.89 1.23
N VAL A 31 -1.48 -4.14 1.54
CA VAL A 31 -0.77 -5.31 1.03
C VAL A 31 -1.62 -5.93 -0.07
N ILE A 32 -1.04 -6.17 -1.23
CA ILE A 32 -1.73 -6.77 -2.38
C ILE A 32 -1.18 -8.18 -2.60
N VAL A 33 -2.07 -9.16 -2.70
CA VAL A 33 -1.74 -10.50 -3.20
C VAL A 33 -2.29 -10.65 -4.61
N ALA A 34 -1.46 -11.10 -5.53
CA ALA A 34 -1.87 -11.38 -6.89
C ALA A 34 -1.22 -12.67 -7.39
N ALA A 35 -2.01 -13.53 -8.01
CA ALA A 35 -1.55 -14.79 -8.58
C ALA A 35 -2.33 -15.11 -9.86
N GLY A 36 -1.75 -15.93 -10.73
CA GLY A 36 -2.41 -16.35 -11.95
C GLY A 36 -1.85 -17.62 -12.58
N GLY A 37 -2.42 -17.96 -13.74
CA GLY A 37 -2.06 -19.14 -14.52
C GLY A 37 -0.67 -19.08 -15.13
N ARG A 38 -0.10 -20.27 -15.38
CA ARG A 38 1.28 -20.43 -15.87
C ARG A 38 1.46 -20.19 -17.36
N ASP A 39 0.37 -20.30 -18.09
CA ASP A 39 0.36 -20.24 -19.55
C ASP A 39 -0.36 -18.97 -20.04
N LEU A 40 -0.56 -18.01 -19.13
CA LEU A 40 -1.13 -16.70 -19.42
C LEU A 40 -0.03 -15.70 -19.76
N VAL A 41 -0.21 -15.03 -20.91
CA VAL A 41 0.62 -13.91 -21.34
C VAL A 41 -0.27 -12.68 -21.42
N TRP A 42 -0.01 -11.69 -20.57
CA TRP A 42 -0.76 -10.44 -20.53
C TRP A 42 0.17 -9.24 -20.73
N PRO A 43 -0.28 -8.20 -21.43
CA PRO A 43 0.46 -6.95 -21.54
C PRO A 43 0.73 -6.38 -20.16
N GLN A 44 1.98 -6.01 -19.91
CA GLN A 44 2.42 -5.50 -18.61
C GLN A 44 1.65 -4.24 -18.18
N ALA A 45 1.33 -3.36 -19.14
CA ALA A 45 0.53 -2.16 -18.90
C ALA A 45 -0.89 -2.47 -18.38
N ARG A 46 -1.52 -3.55 -18.87
CA ARG A 46 -2.85 -3.98 -18.39
C ARG A 46 -2.76 -4.43 -16.92
N ILE A 47 -1.72 -5.18 -16.58
CA ILE A 47 -1.51 -5.63 -15.20
C ILE A 47 -1.23 -4.43 -14.28
N ALA A 48 -0.35 -3.52 -14.70
CA ALA A 48 -0.04 -2.31 -13.93
C ALA A 48 -1.30 -1.47 -13.67
N SER A 49 -2.15 -1.28 -14.68
CA SER A 49 -3.44 -0.60 -14.53
C SER A 49 -4.36 -1.29 -13.53
N ALA A 50 -4.51 -2.62 -13.62
CA ALA A 50 -5.33 -3.40 -12.67
C ALA A 50 -4.78 -3.32 -11.23
N LEU A 51 -3.46 -3.35 -11.07
CA LEU A 51 -2.80 -3.19 -9.77
C LEU A 51 -3.07 -1.79 -9.18
N LEU A 52 -2.91 -0.73 -9.97
CA LEU A 52 -3.21 0.64 -9.56
C LEU A 52 -4.68 0.80 -9.18
N GLN A 53 -5.61 0.28 -9.97
CA GLN A 53 -7.04 0.27 -9.65
C GLN A 53 -7.30 -0.44 -8.32
N ARG A 54 -6.66 -1.58 -8.07
CA ARG A 54 -6.84 -2.36 -6.84
C ARG A 54 -6.27 -1.65 -5.61
N SER A 55 -5.19 -0.88 -5.76
CA SER A 55 -4.66 -0.04 -4.67
C SER A 55 -5.67 1.01 -4.23
N GLY A 56 -6.51 1.50 -5.14
CA GLY A 56 -7.51 2.54 -4.87
C GLY A 56 -6.86 3.87 -4.48
N GLY A 57 -5.68 4.17 -5.02
CA GLY A 57 -4.90 5.37 -4.70
C GLY A 57 -4.18 5.32 -3.34
N ARG A 58 -4.30 4.22 -2.59
CA ARG A 58 -3.57 4.04 -1.33
C ARG A 58 -2.13 3.63 -1.59
N PRO A 59 -1.16 4.06 -0.75
CA PRO A 59 0.20 3.55 -0.82
C PRO A 59 0.21 2.02 -0.71
N VAL A 60 1.03 1.35 -1.53
CA VAL A 60 1.18 -0.11 -1.46
C VAL A 60 2.44 -0.43 -0.67
N HIS A 61 2.28 -1.11 0.47
CA HIS A 61 3.39 -1.54 1.29
C HIS A 61 4.17 -2.69 0.64
N LEU A 62 3.43 -3.70 0.17
CA LEU A 62 3.99 -4.93 -0.35
C LEU A 62 3.04 -5.57 -1.36
N LEU A 63 3.61 -6.04 -2.47
CA LEU A 63 2.95 -6.95 -3.38
C LEU A 63 3.53 -8.37 -3.26
N LEU A 64 2.66 -9.34 -3.02
CA LEU A 64 2.97 -10.76 -2.90
C LEU A 64 2.46 -11.50 -4.14
N HIS A 65 3.31 -12.34 -4.73
CA HIS A 65 2.93 -13.22 -5.84
C HIS A 65 3.67 -14.56 -5.75
N GLY A 66 3.28 -15.55 -6.55
CA GLY A 66 3.83 -16.90 -6.40
C GLY A 66 5.03 -17.28 -7.25
N GLY A 67 5.65 -16.32 -7.95
CA GLY A 67 6.88 -16.55 -8.69
C GLY A 67 6.82 -17.55 -9.86
N ALA A 68 5.66 -18.13 -10.19
CA ALA A 68 5.55 -19.05 -11.31
C ALA A 68 5.77 -18.35 -12.66
N ARG A 69 6.09 -19.13 -13.70
CA ARG A 69 6.09 -18.60 -15.09
C ARG A 69 4.69 -18.07 -15.46
N GLY A 70 4.60 -17.24 -16.50
CA GLY A 70 3.33 -16.65 -16.94
C GLY A 70 2.90 -15.48 -16.07
N ALA A 71 1.65 -15.50 -15.60
CA ALA A 71 1.01 -14.38 -14.92
C ALA A 71 1.79 -13.88 -13.69
N ASP A 72 2.27 -14.79 -12.82
CA ASP A 72 2.98 -14.41 -11.60
C ASP A 72 4.25 -13.58 -11.91
N ARG A 73 5.04 -13.95 -12.93
CA ARG A 73 6.21 -13.16 -13.36
C ARG A 73 5.79 -11.81 -13.95
N ALA A 74 4.73 -11.77 -14.74
CA ALA A 74 4.23 -10.53 -15.33
C ALA A 74 3.71 -9.56 -14.26
N ILE A 75 3.04 -10.08 -13.23
CA ILE A 75 2.62 -9.35 -12.03
C ILE A 75 3.82 -8.75 -11.31
N GLY A 76 4.84 -9.57 -11.01
CA GLY A 76 6.04 -9.09 -10.32
C GLY A 76 6.73 -7.96 -11.07
N ARG A 77 6.89 -8.10 -12.39
CA ARG A 77 7.48 -7.05 -13.25
C ARG A 77 6.63 -5.78 -13.28
N ALA A 78 5.31 -5.89 -13.41
CA ALA A 78 4.41 -4.74 -13.41
C ALA A 78 4.49 -3.97 -12.09
N ALA A 79 4.48 -4.67 -10.95
CA ALA A 79 4.62 -4.05 -9.63
C ALA A 79 5.98 -3.38 -9.43
N GLN A 80 7.07 -4.00 -9.89
CA GLN A 80 8.40 -3.39 -9.88
C GLN A 80 8.47 -2.11 -10.72
N GLN A 81 7.84 -2.09 -11.90
CA GLN A 81 7.76 -0.87 -12.72
C GLN A 81 6.97 0.26 -12.04
N LEU A 82 5.99 -0.08 -11.19
CA LEU A 82 5.28 0.88 -10.35
C LEU A 82 6.09 1.34 -9.13
N GLY A 83 7.33 0.86 -8.96
CA GLY A 83 8.20 1.18 -7.82
C GLY A 83 7.79 0.48 -6.52
N TRP A 84 6.95 -0.55 -6.59
CA TRP A 84 6.46 -1.23 -5.38
C TRP A 84 7.46 -2.27 -4.89
N ARG A 85 7.45 -2.50 -3.58
CA ARG A 85 8.13 -3.64 -2.98
C ARG A 85 7.41 -4.93 -3.38
N VAL A 86 8.17 -5.91 -3.88
CA VAL A 86 7.63 -7.18 -4.38
C VAL A 86 8.29 -8.37 -3.68
N LYS A 87 7.49 -9.34 -3.25
CA LYS A 87 7.97 -10.61 -2.69
C LYS A 87 7.33 -11.79 -3.44
N ALA A 88 8.18 -12.64 -3.99
CA ALA A 88 7.75 -13.89 -4.62
C ALA A 88 7.85 -15.04 -3.60
N LEU A 89 6.81 -15.88 -3.51
CA LEU A 89 6.89 -17.15 -2.77
C LEU A 89 7.05 -18.29 -3.76
N ALA A 90 8.26 -18.82 -3.86
CA ALA A 90 8.53 -20.06 -4.59
C ALA A 90 8.01 -21.27 -3.81
N VAL A 91 7.59 -22.31 -4.53
CA VAL A 91 7.17 -23.58 -3.94
C VAL A 91 7.85 -24.73 -4.65
N ASP A 92 8.17 -25.76 -3.89
CA ASP A 92 8.77 -26.98 -4.44
C ASP A 92 7.71 -27.80 -5.19
N TRP A 93 7.68 -27.58 -6.50
CA TRP A 93 6.83 -28.33 -7.43
C TRP A 93 7.22 -29.80 -7.55
N ARG A 94 8.48 -30.16 -7.31
CA ARG A 94 8.93 -31.56 -7.35
C ARG A 94 8.37 -32.32 -6.16
N ARG A 95 8.38 -31.69 -4.97
CA ARG A 95 7.85 -32.29 -3.74
C ARG A 95 6.32 -32.38 -3.72
N HIS A 96 5.63 -31.31 -4.13
CA HIS A 96 4.17 -31.20 -3.92
C HIS A 96 3.33 -31.39 -5.18
N GLY A 97 3.97 -31.55 -6.35
CA GLY A 97 3.29 -31.78 -7.63
C GLY A 97 2.20 -30.74 -7.90
N ARG A 98 0.99 -31.21 -8.23
CA ARG A 98 -0.15 -30.33 -8.52
C ARG A 98 -0.63 -29.53 -7.30
N ALA A 99 -0.44 -30.05 -6.09
CA ALA A 99 -0.85 -29.38 -4.84
C ALA A 99 0.07 -28.20 -4.47
N ALA A 100 1.27 -28.11 -5.07
CA ALA A 100 2.22 -27.03 -4.78
C ALA A 100 1.59 -25.64 -4.99
N GLY A 101 0.78 -25.47 -6.05
CA GLY A 101 0.10 -24.22 -6.36
C GLY A 101 -0.86 -23.78 -5.23
N PRO A 102 -1.87 -24.59 -4.90
CA PRO A 102 -2.79 -24.33 -3.79
C PRO A 102 -2.08 -24.12 -2.44
N ILE A 103 -1.09 -24.95 -2.09
CA ILE A 103 -0.31 -24.79 -0.84
C ILE A 103 0.33 -23.41 -0.80
N ARG A 104 1.01 -23.01 -1.88
CA ARG A 104 1.63 -21.69 -1.99
C ARG A 104 0.62 -20.55 -1.98
N ASN A 105 -0.56 -20.72 -2.58
CA ASN A 105 -1.60 -19.69 -2.53
C ASN A 105 -2.10 -19.44 -1.10
N ARG A 106 -2.22 -20.51 -0.31
CA ARG A 106 -2.51 -20.40 1.13
C ARG A 106 -1.41 -19.62 1.85
N LEU A 107 -0.14 -19.99 1.65
CA LEU A 107 1.01 -19.30 2.27
C LEU A 107 1.10 -17.82 1.87
N LEU A 108 0.78 -17.47 0.62
CA LEU A 108 0.71 -16.09 0.17
C LEU A 108 -0.32 -15.28 0.97
N LEU A 109 -1.52 -15.85 1.18
CA LEU A 109 -2.59 -15.20 1.92
C LEU A 109 -2.24 -15.07 3.41
N GLU A 110 -1.71 -16.14 4.02
CA GLU A 110 -1.27 -16.13 5.42
C GLU A 110 -0.22 -15.04 5.66
N GLN A 111 0.82 -14.97 4.82
CA GLN A 111 1.82 -13.90 4.90
C GLN A 111 1.18 -12.52 4.73
N ALA A 112 0.28 -12.36 3.76
CA ALA A 112 -0.36 -11.08 3.51
C ALA A 112 -1.20 -10.59 4.69
N LEU A 113 -1.87 -11.50 5.40
CA LEU A 113 -2.64 -11.16 6.60
C LEU A 113 -1.74 -10.68 7.74
N VAL A 114 -0.56 -11.29 7.92
CA VAL A 114 0.44 -10.85 8.90
C VAL A 114 0.95 -9.45 8.58
N GLU A 115 1.37 -9.23 7.33
CA GLU A 115 1.87 -7.92 6.87
C GLU A 115 0.76 -6.86 6.98
N ALA A 116 -0.47 -7.18 6.56
CA ALA A 116 -1.58 -6.24 6.63
C ALA A 116 -1.90 -5.82 8.06
N GLN A 117 -1.85 -6.73 9.05
CA GLN A 117 -2.05 -6.39 10.46
C GLN A 117 -0.97 -5.44 10.99
N ALA A 118 0.29 -5.67 10.62
CA ALA A 118 1.41 -4.79 10.99
C ALA A 118 1.23 -3.36 10.46
N HIS A 119 0.64 -3.21 9.27
CA HIS A 119 0.44 -1.91 8.61
C HIS A 119 -0.95 -1.30 8.76
N THR A 120 -1.85 -1.99 9.48
CA THR A 120 -3.19 -1.49 9.84
C THR A 120 -3.24 -0.95 11.27
N SER A 121 -2.24 -1.29 12.10
CA SER A 121 -2.16 -0.80 13.47
C SER A 121 -1.99 0.73 13.48
N PRO A 122 -2.77 1.48 14.30
CA PRO A 122 -2.52 2.89 14.47
C PRO A 122 -1.07 3.04 14.91
N ALA A 123 -0.33 3.96 14.27
CA ALA A 123 1.04 4.24 14.62
C ALA A 123 1.13 4.36 16.15
N PHE A 124 1.82 3.41 16.78
CA PHE A 124 2.21 3.56 18.16
C PHE A 124 3.19 4.72 18.17
N SER A 125 2.67 5.93 18.44
CA SER A 125 3.50 7.07 18.80
C SER A 125 4.14 6.72 20.15
N ALA A 126 5.25 6.00 20.11
CA ALA A 126 6.24 6.08 21.16
C ALA A 126 6.92 7.43 20.99
N SER A 127 6.33 8.46 21.59
CA SER A 127 7.09 9.65 21.95
C SER A 127 7.95 9.27 23.15
N VAL A 128 9.27 9.28 22.98
CA VAL A 128 10.24 9.44 24.08
C VAL A 128 10.78 10.85 23.99
#